data_AF-A0A1U9NLK3-F1
#
_entry.id   AF-A0A1U9NLK3-F1
#
_cell.length_a   1.000
_cell.length_b   1.000
_cell.length_c   1.000
_cell.angle_alpha   90.00
_cell.angle_beta   90.00
_cell.angle_gamma   90.00
#
_symmetry.space_group_name_H-M   'P 1'
#
loop_
_entity.id
_entity.type
_entity.pdbx_description
1 polymer ?
#
loop_
_entity_poly.entity_id
_entity_poly.type
_entity_poly.pdbx_seq_one_letter_code
_entity_poly.pdbx_strand_id
1 'polypeptide(L)'
;MKKSGFTLIELLVVISIIALLLAIMMPALGMVKERARRVTCGSNLKQVGISMLTYATDNKNNVPPSWMEERWRGTAGYAGWAAYWAYSVNTNATSEQDKMIPRNMGWLFDAGYLKDPEVFYCSSAGAFNKAWSYDHYRLSWPAAIGGNGTASTIRVSYNYIPQVRAKEVIRCGSSGRDVSVHMIGYKVSNMTSSTSLAADLINSQEHIMHRAGGNAPAGINVLHGDGHVVFNNDKEAINADDFWGDLGDDKSNLPNQNGYNLRALLGLFKGTARIQN
;
A
#
# COMPACT_ATOMS: atom_id res chain seq x y z
N MET A 1 34.33 -45.54 37.11
CA MET A 1 33.03 -44.83 37.16
C MET A 1 32.20 -45.25 35.96
N LYS A 2 31.08 -45.97 36.15
CA LYS A 2 30.19 -46.37 35.04
C LYS A 2 29.49 -45.12 34.51
N LYS A 3 29.71 -44.75 33.25
CA LYS A 3 28.92 -43.74 32.56
C LYS A 3 27.53 -44.34 32.27
N SER A 4 26.46 -43.74 32.79
CA SER A 4 25.10 -44.07 32.38
C SER A 4 24.92 -43.60 30.94
N GLY A 5 24.70 -44.52 30.01
CA GLY A 5 24.34 -44.20 28.64
C GLY A 5 22.86 -43.83 28.54
N PHE A 6 22.55 -42.81 27.73
CA PHE A 6 21.17 -42.46 27.40
C PHE A 6 20.55 -43.61 26.59
N THR A 7 19.32 -44.01 26.91
CA THR A 7 18.59 -45.00 26.13
C THR A 7 17.98 -44.35 24.89
N LEU A 8 17.81 -45.14 23.81
CA LEU A 8 17.16 -44.67 22.58
C LEU A 8 15.73 -44.16 22.84
N ILE A 9 15.03 -44.78 23.79
CA ILE A 9 13.66 -44.44 24.17
C ILE A 9 13.60 -43.06 24.83
N GLU A 10 14.50 -42.76 25.76
CA GLU A 10 14.56 -41.46 26.42
C GLU A 10 14.80 -40.33 25.41
N LEU A 11 15.68 -40.55 24.43
CA LEU A 11 15.91 -39.58 23.36
C LEU A 11 14.67 -39.40 22.47
N LEU A 12 13.97 -40.49 22.15
CA LEU A 12 12.79 -40.48 21.29
C LEU A 12 11.59 -39.75 21.93
N VAL A 13 11.40 -39.90 23.24
CA VAL A 13 10.33 -39.19 23.97
C VAL A 13 10.63 -37.68 24.03
N VAL A 14 11.90 -37.29 24.19
CA VAL A 14 12.26 -35.86 24.24
C VAL A 14 12.01 -35.18 22.89
N ILE A 15 12.46 -35.79 21.79
CA ILE A 15 12.23 -35.19 20.47
C ILE A 15 10.74 -35.17 20.11
N SER A 16 9.94 -36.14 20.56
CA SER A 16 8.50 -36.16 20.28
C SER A 16 7.76 -35.06 21.04
N ILE A 17 8.13 -34.79 22.30
CA ILE A 17 7.61 -33.67 23.07
C ILE A 17 8.01 -32.33 22.44
N ILE A 18 9.28 -32.17 22.02
CA ILE A 18 9.75 -30.95 21.34
C ILE A 18 8.97 -30.73 20.03
N ALA A 19 8.79 -31.78 19.22
CA ALA A 19 8.05 -31.70 17.96
C ALA A 19 6.59 -31.29 18.18
N LEU A 20 5.92 -31.84 19.20
CA LEU A 20 4.55 -31.47 19.57
C LEU A 20 4.45 -30.00 19.99
N LEU A 21 5.37 -29.53 20.84
CA LEU A 21 5.40 -28.14 21.28
C LEU A 21 5.65 -27.18 20.10
N LEU A 22 6.60 -27.50 19.22
CA LEU A 22 6.89 -26.70 18.03
C LEU A 22 5.71 -26.65 17.06
N ALA A 23 4.97 -27.75 16.89
CA ALA A 23 3.79 -27.80 16.02
C ALA A 23 2.71 -26.80 16.47
N ILE A 24 2.51 -26.64 17.78
CA ILE A 24 1.53 -25.69 18.33
C ILE A 24 2.06 -24.24 18.26
N MET A 25 3.37 -24.04 18.42
CA MET A 25 3.99 -22.70 18.40
C MET A 25 4.17 -22.10 17.01
N MET A 26 4.37 -22.93 15.98
CA MET A 26 4.62 -22.49 14.60
C MET A 26 3.54 -21.54 14.03
N PRO A 27 2.22 -21.83 14.13
CA PRO A 27 1.19 -20.91 13.62
C PRO A 27 1.18 -19.56 14.36
N ALA A 28 1.45 -19.56 15.67
CA ALA A 28 1.54 -18.33 16.46
C ALA A 28 2.70 -17.43 16.00
N LEU A 29 3.85 -18.03 15.68
CA LEU A 29 5.04 -17.29 15.22
C LEU A 29 4.79 -16.55 13.89
N GLY A 30 4.01 -17.13 12.98
CA GLY A 30 3.62 -16.49 11.72
C GLY A 30 2.84 -15.19 11.95
N MET A 31 1.84 -15.23 12.84
CA MET A 31 1.04 -14.04 13.19
C MET A 31 1.88 -12.97 13.89
N VAL A 32 2.82 -13.36 14.76
CA VAL A 32 3.71 -12.41 15.45
C VAL A 32 4.62 -11.71 14.44
N LYS A 33 5.23 -12.46 13.50
CA LYS A 33 6.05 -11.87 12.43
C LYS A 33 5.24 -10.88 11.59
N GLU A 34 4.01 -11.21 11.24
CA GLU A 34 3.17 -10.30 10.45
C GLU A 34 2.78 -9.04 11.21
N ARG A 35 2.48 -9.15 12.51
CA ARG A 35 2.26 -7.96 13.36
C ARG A 35 3.51 -7.07 13.43
N ALA A 36 4.71 -7.65 13.49
CA ALA A 36 5.97 -6.90 13.47
C ALA A 36 6.20 -6.20 12.11
N ARG A 37 5.93 -6.88 10.99
CA ARG A 37 5.98 -6.29 9.65
C ARG A 37 5.02 -5.13 9.51
N ARG A 38 3.80 -5.26 10.03
CA ARG A 38 2.81 -4.17 10.07
C ARG A 38 3.30 -2.94 10.83
N VAL A 39 3.92 -3.11 12.00
CA VAL A 39 4.53 -1.99 12.74
C VAL A 39 5.61 -1.31 11.88
N THR A 40 6.41 -2.09 11.15
CA THR A 40 7.41 -1.56 10.23
C THR A 40 6.76 -0.78 9.08
N CYS A 41 5.74 -1.33 8.42
CA CYS A 41 5.03 -0.65 7.33
C CYS A 41 4.33 0.65 7.82
N GLY A 42 3.79 0.66 9.03
CA GLY A 42 3.26 1.88 9.66
C GLY A 42 4.33 2.94 9.94
N SER A 43 5.51 2.52 10.40
CA SER A 43 6.68 3.41 10.59
C SER A 43 7.17 3.98 9.26
N ASN A 44 7.21 3.16 8.20
CA ASN A 44 7.56 3.59 6.84
C ASN A 44 6.59 4.68 6.34
N LEU A 45 5.28 4.46 6.46
CA LEU A 45 4.28 5.48 6.12
C LEU A 45 4.43 6.75 6.96
N LYS A 46 4.82 6.64 8.23
CA LYS A 46 5.08 7.81 9.09
C LYS A 46 6.27 8.62 8.58
N GLN A 47 7.35 7.95 8.16
CA GLN A 47 8.52 8.60 7.54
C GLN A 47 8.15 9.29 6.23
N VAL A 48 7.33 8.64 5.38
CA VAL A 48 6.76 9.25 4.17
C VAL A 48 5.97 10.51 4.52
N GLY A 49 5.08 10.45 5.52
CA GLY A 49 4.27 11.59 5.95
C GLY A 49 5.10 12.78 6.44
N ILE A 50 6.11 12.53 7.27
CA ILE A 50 7.04 13.58 7.70
C ILE A 50 7.75 14.19 6.49
N SER A 51 8.20 13.37 5.55
CA SER A 51 8.87 13.83 4.33
C SER A 51 7.94 14.66 3.45
N MET A 52 6.66 14.30 3.32
CA MET A 52 5.65 15.06 2.59
C MET A 52 5.38 16.43 3.21
N LEU A 53 5.25 16.49 4.54
CA LEU A 53 5.02 17.75 5.24
C LEU A 53 6.24 18.67 5.13
N THR A 54 7.45 18.11 5.21
CA THR A 54 8.71 18.85 5.00
C THR A 54 8.80 19.37 3.56
N TYR A 55 8.52 18.51 2.57
CA TYR A 55 8.43 18.91 1.17
C TYR A 55 7.46 20.07 0.98
N ALA A 56 6.28 20.01 1.62
CA ALA A 56 5.28 21.05 1.46
C ALA A 56 5.71 22.41 2.03
N THR A 57 6.47 22.42 3.14
CA THR A 57 7.06 23.66 3.68
C THR A 57 7.88 24.39 2.62
N ASP A 58 8.68 23.66 1.86
CA ASP A 58 9.56 24.23 0.84
C ASP A 58 8.83 24.47 -0.51
N ASN A 59 7.68 23.83 -0.72
CA ASN A 59 6.94 23.85 -1.99
C ASN A 59 5.60 24.58 -1.89
N LYS A 60 5.59 25.80 -1.33
CA LYS A 60 4.40 26.68 -1.25
C LYS A 60 3.20 25.99 -0.57
N ASN A 61 3.44 25.21 0.48
CA ASN A 61 2.44 24.41 1.19
C ASN A 61 1.71 23.37 0.32
N ASN A 62 2.34 22.92 -0.77
CA ASN A 62 1.81 21.83 -1.59
C ASN A 62 2.56 20.52 -1.30
N VAL A 63 1.82 19.44 -1.05
CA VAL A 63 2.38 18.09 -1.11
C VAL A 63 2.74 17.73 -2.56
N PRO A 64 3.53 16.66 -2.81
CA PRO A 64 3.85 16.23 -4.15
C PRO A 64 2.60 16.09 -5.06
N PRO A 65 2.69 16.43 -6.35
CA PRO A 65 1.57 16.26 -7.26
C PRO A 65 1.18 14.78 -7.38
N SER A 66 -0.11 14.51 -7.47
CA SER A 66 -0.66 13.18 -7.68
C SER A 66 -0.88 12.97 -9.17
N TRP A 67 -0.51 11.80 -9.65
CA TRP A 67 -0.74 11.38 -11.02
C TRP A 67 -2.08 10.65 -11.18
N MET A 68 -2.83 10.47 -10.08
CA MET A 68 -4.20 9.92 -10.14
C MET A 68 -5.17 10.89 -10.84
N GLU A 69 -4.91 12.20 -10.79
CA GLU A 69 -5.75 13.26 -11.39
C GLU A 69 -5.51 13.44 -12.91
N GLU A 70 -4.70 12.60 -13.55
CA GLU A 70 -4.46 12.72 -14.98
C GLU A 70 -5.71 12.28 -15.76
N ARG A 71 -6.45 13.27 -16.28
CA ARG A 71 -7.64 13.15 -17.14
C ARG A 71 -7.31 12.40 -18.43
N TRP A 72 -7.16 11.08 -18.34
CA TRP A 72 -6.78 10.21 -19.46
C TRP A 72 -7.92 10.15 -20.50
N ARG A 73 -7.64 10.63 -21.71
CA ARG A 73 -8.45 10.42 -22.94
C ARG A 73 -9.91 10.88 -22.93
N GLY A 74 -10.23 11.98 -22.24
CA GLY A 74 -11.56 12.58 -22.37
C GLY A 74 -12.71 11.81 -21.74
N THR A 75 -12.44 10.65 -21.12
CA THR A 75 -13.33 9.96 -20.20
C THR A 75 -12.95 10.37 -18.78
N ALA A 76 -13.89 10.92 -18.00
CA ALA A 76 -13.65 11.32 -16.62
C ALA A 76 -13.43 10.09 -15.74
N GLY A 77 -12.18 9.66 -15.56
CA GLY A 77 -11.85 8.52 -14.69
C GLY A 77 -10.51 8.69 -14.00
N TYR A 78 -10.48 8.49 -12.68
CA TYR A 78 -9.26 8.35 -11.91
C TYR A 78 -8.69 6.94 -12.14
N ALA A 79 -7.44 6.81 -12.56
CA ALA A 79 -6.78 5.51 -12.70
C ALA A 79 -6.18 5.08 -11.36
N GLY A 80 -6.74 4.05 -10.72
CA GLY A 80 -6.26 3.58 -9.42
C GLY A 80 -4.81 3.11 -9.45
N TRP A 81 -4.37 2.55 -10.57
CA TRP A 81 -3.02 2.02 -10.76
C TRP A 81 -1.95 3.11 -10.79
N ALA A 82 -2.33 4.34 -11.15
CA ALA A 82 -1.41 5.48 -11.17
C ALA A 82 -1.03 5.91 -9.75
N ALA A 83 -1.84 5.59 -8.74
CA ALA A 83 -1.64 6.04 -7.36
C ALA A 83 -0.38 5.48 -6.70
N TYR A 84 0.11 4.32 -7.14
CA TYR A 84 1.27 3.64 -6.54
C TYR A 84 2.52 3.67 -7.43
N TRP A 85 2.57 4.55 -8.42
CA TRP A 85 3.78 4.74 -9.25
C TRP A 85 4.70 5.78 -8.60
N ALA A 86 5.95 5.42 -8.36
CA ALA A 86 6.97 6.37 -7.92
C ALA A 86 7.72 7.00 -9.09
N TYR A 87 7.95 6.25 -10.18
CA TYR A 87 8.58 6.78 -11.39
C TYR A 87 7.92 6.22 -12.64
N SER A 88 7.97 6.99 -13.72
CA SER A 88 7.71 6.53 -15.09
C SER A 88 8.98 6.66 -15.92
N VAL A 89 9.16 5.77 -16.89
CA VAL A 89 10.34 5.71 -17.75
C VAL A 89 10.05 6.34 -19.10
N ASN A 90 10.84 7.34 -19.48
CA ASN A 90 10.84 7.88 -20.83
C ASN A 90 11.82 7.09 -21.71
N THR A 91 11.29 6.19 -22.53
CA THR A 91 12.09 5.34 -23.43
C THR A 91 12.76 6.12 -24.56
N ASN A 92 12.36 7.37 -24.80
CA ASN A 92 12.92 8.23 -25.85
C ASN A 92 14.03 9.16 -25.32
N ALA A 93 14.32 9.15 -24.02
CA ALA A 93 15.37 9.95 -23.43
C ALA A 93 16.76 9.35 -23.73
N THR A 94 17.71 10.20 -24.13
CA THR A 94 19.08 9.82 -24.47
C THR A 94 20.02 9.77 -23.26
N SER A 95 19.72 10.53 -22.19
CA SER A 95 20.41 10.46 -20.90
C SER A 95 19.70 9.51 -19.94
N GLU A 96 20.44 8.67 -19.21
CA GLU A 96 19.89 7.76 -18.17
C GLU A 96 19.14 8.50 -17.06
N GLN A 97 19.55 9.74 -16.73
CA GLN A 97 18.89 10.56 -15.71
C GLN A 97 17.52 11.05 -16.21
N ASP A 98 17.42 11.41 -17.48
CA ASP A 98 16.17 11.90 -18.09
C ASP A 98 15.18 10.77 -18.40
N LYS A 99 15.62 9.51 -18.29
CA LYS A 99 14.74 8.35 -18.41
C LYS A 99 13.80 8.25 -17.22
N MET A 100 14.21 8.60 -16.01
CA MET A 100 13.38 8.45 -14.82
C MET A 100 12.63 9.73 -14.50
N ILE A 101 11.33 9.75 -14.71
CA ILE A 101 10.50 10.91 -14.36
C ILE A 101 9.74 10.61 -13.06
N PRO A 102 9.95 11.38 -11.97
CA PRO A 102 9.27 11.16 -10.71
C PRO A 102 7.75 11.34 -10.84
N ARG A 103 7.01 10.54 -10.09
CA ARG A 103 5.55 10.55 -9.98
C ARG A 103 5.17 10.40 -8.51
N ASN A 104 4.05 11.00 -8.10
CA ASN A 104 3.49 10.83 -6.76
C ASN A 104 4.57 11.00 -5.66
N MET A 105 4.81 9.96 -4.87
CA MET A 105 5.78 9.94 -3.78
C MET A 105 7.25 9.85 -4.24
N GLY A 106 7.51 9.50 -5.50
CA GLY A 106 8.87 9.52 -6.05
C GLY A 106 9.53 10.89 -6.01
N TRP A 107 8.73 11.97 -6.05
CA TRP A 107 9.20 13.35 -5.85
C TRP A 107 9.92 13.54 -4.50
N LEU A 108 9.54 12.80 -3.45
CA LEU A 108 10.18 12.91 -2.14
C LEU A 108 11.61 12.39 -2.17
N PHE A 109 11.88 11.36 -2.97
CA PHE A 109 13.22 10.84 -3.14
C PHE A 109 14.03 11.69 -4.11
N ASP A 110 13.45 12.03 -5.25
CA ASP A 110 14.11 12.82 -6.30
C ASP A 110 14.59 14.17 -5.74
N ALA A 111 13.75 14.83 -4.94
CA ALA A 111 14.09 16.08 -4.28
C ALA A 111 14.89 15.92 -2.97
N GLY A 112 15.25 14.69 -2.57
CA GLY A 112 16.16 14.41 -1.46
C GLY A 112 15.57 14.46 -0.05
N TYR A 113 14.25 14.58 0.10
CA TYR A 113 13.57 14.54 1.42
C TYR A 113 13.57 13.15 2.03
N LEU A 114 13.58 12.11 1.20
CA LEU A 114 13.61 10.71 1.61
C LEU A 114 14.75 9.99 0.88
N LYS A 115 15.75 9.54 1.63
CA LYS A 115 16.99 9.00 1.06
C LYS A 115 17.00 7.48 0.94
N ASP A 116 16.15 6.81 1.72
CA ASP A 116 16.06 5.37 1.75
C ASP A 116 14.85 4.90 0.95
N PRO A 117 15.04 4.29 -0.24
CA PRO A 117 13.93 3.85 -1.07
C PRO A 117 13.17 2.66 -0.49
N GLU A 118 13.75 1.90 0.47
CA GLU A 118 13.06 0.79 1.15
C GLU A 118 11.79 1.24 1.86
N VAL A 119 11.77 2.49 2.31
CA VAL A 119 10.62 3.10 3.00
C VAL A 119 9.37 3.13 2.11
N PHE A 120 9.48 3.06 0.79
CA PHE A 120 8.33 2.96 -0.11
C PHE A 120 7.74 1.55 -0.24
N TYR A 121 8.36 0.55 0.38
CA TYR A 121 7.95 -0.84 0.27
C TYR A 121 7.48 -1.37 1.61
N CYS A 122 6.39 -2.14 1.57
CA CYS A 122 5.90 -2.83 2.75
C CYS A 122 6.52 -4.23 2.78
N SER A 123 7.13 -4.59 3.90
CA SER A 123 7.76 -5.91 4.09
C SER A 123 6.76 -7.08 3.99
N SER A 124 5.46 -6.82 4.15
CA SER A 124 4.39 -7.80 3.91
C SER A 124 4.04 -8.00 2.43
N ALA A 125 4.47 -7.12 1.51
CA ALA A 125 4.23 -7.26 0.07
C ALA A 125 4.85 -8.54 -0.51
N GLY A 126 5.96 -9.02 0.07
CA GLY A 126 6.59 -10.29 -0.30
C GLY A 126 5.70 -11.52 -0.06
N ALA A 127 4.62 -11.38 0.71
CA ALA A 127 3.60 -12.43 0.86
C ALA A 127 2.69 -12.56 -0.38
N PHE A 128 2.59 -11.52 -1.21
CA PHE A 128 1.71 -11.49 -2.38
C PHE A 128 2.47 -11.64 -3.71
N ASN A 129 3.46 -10.78 -3.98
CA ASN A 129 4.24 -10.85 -5.22
C ASN A 129 5.65 -10.29 -5.02
N LYS A 130 6.66 -11.14 -5.25
CA LYS A 130 8.08 -10.77 -5.17
C LYS A 130 8.49 -9.67 -6.15
N ALA A 131 7.73 -9.46 -7.24
CA ALA A 131 7.99 -8.38 -8.17
C ALA A 131 7.73 -6.98 -7.57
N TRP A 132 7.02 -6.91 -6.43
CA TRP A 132 6.64 -5.65 -5.78
C TRP A 132 7.36 -5.43 -4.44
N SER A 133 8.29 -6.31 -4.07
CA SER A 133 9.19 -6.09 -2.94
C SER A 133 10.42 -5.31 -3.37
N TYR A 134 11.01 -4.55 -2.45
CA TYR A 134 12.25 -3.81 -2.70
C TYR A 134 13.38 -4.72 -3.24
N ASP A 135 13.53 -5.93 -2.70
CA ASP A 135 14.52 -6.94 -3.15
C ASP A 135 14.43 -7.33 -4.63
N HIS A 136 13.34 -6.96 -5.33
CA HIS A 136 13.21 -7.15 -6.77
C HIS A 136 14.16 -6.25 -7.56
N TYR A 137 14.47 -5.06 -7.03
CA TYR A 137 15.35 -4.09 -7.67
C TYR A 137 16.81 -4.52 -7.47
N ARG A 138 17.40 -5.10 -8.52
CA ARG A 138 18.81 -5.55 -8.52
C ARG A 138 19.81 -4.44 -8.86
N LEU A 139 19.32 -3.31 -9.35
CA LEU A 139 20.10 -2.13 -9.69
C LEU A 139 19.85 -1.05 -8.63
N SER A 140 20.75 -0.07 -8.57
CA SER A 140 20.58 1.10 -7.70
C SER A 140 19.28 1.82 -8.02
N TRP A 141 18.44 2.01 -7.00
CA TRP A 141 17.17 2.72 -7.13
C TRP A 141 17.41 4.23 -7.35
N PRO A 142 16.64 4.91 -8.22
CA PRO A 142 15.57 4.37 -9.05
C PRO A 142 16.13 3.63 -10.27
N ALA A 143 15.66 2.40 -10.48
CA ALA A 143 16.00 1.63 -11.67
C ALA A 143 14.75 0.96 -12.24
N ALA A 144 14.54 1.10 -13.55
CA ALA A 144 13.59 0.30 -14.29
C ALA A 144 14.33 -0.55 -15.32
N ILE A 145 14.02 -1.85 -15.37
CA ILE A 145 14.64 -2.80 -16.30
C ILE A 145 13.60 -3.23 -17.32
N GLY A 146 13.90 -3.04 -18.60
CA GLY A 146 13.05 -3.52 -19.71
C GLY A 146 13.31 -5.00 -20.05
N GLY A 147 12.33 -5.86 -19.76
CA GLY A 147 12.10 -7.22 -20.33
C GLY A 147 12.78 -8.39 -19.60
N ASN A 148 12.13 -9.46 -19.11
CA ASN A 148 10.81 -10.07 -19.34
C ASN A 148 9.78 -9.77 -18.23
N GLY A 149 8.80 -8.89 -18.49
CA GLY A 149 7.61 -8.76 -17.61
C GLY A 149 7.40 -7.41 -16.92
N THR A 150 7.25 -6.35 -17.74
CA THR A 150 6.26 -5.26 -17.55
C THR A 150 6.45 -4.16 -16.48
N ALA A 151 7.53 -3.39 -16.52
CA ALA A 151 7.36 -1.98 -16.15
C ALA A 151 8.36 -0.99 -16.77
N SER A 152 7.87 -0.12 -17.65
CA SER A 152 8.40 1.22 -17.89
C SER A 152 8.14 2.15 -16.68
N THR A 153 8.00 1.61 -15.47
CA THR A 153 7.56 2.33 -14.27
C THR A 153 8.13 1.68 -13.01
N ILE A 154 8.34 2.48 -11.96
CA ILE A 154 8.71 1.99 -10.63
C ILE A 154 7.45 2.06 -9.78
N ARG A 155 7.06 0.92 -9.20
CA ARG A 155 5.86 0.79 -8.36
C ARG A 155 6.28 0.66 -6.90
N VAL A 156 5.44 1.16 -6.01
CA VAL A 156 5.65 1.14 -4.57
C VAL A 156 4.50 0.42 -3.85
N SER A 157 4.67 0.09 -2.58
CA SER A 157 3.69 -0.70 -1.80
C SER A 157 2.58 0.15 -1.17
N TYR A 158 2.48 1.42 -1.54
CA TYR A 158 1.55 2.37 -0.95
C TYR A 158 0.83 3.15 -2.05
N ASN A 159 -0.48 3.32 -1.94
CA ASN A 159 -1.22 4.26 -2.78
C ASN A 159 -0.99 5.69 -2.26
N TYR A 160 -0.69 6.62 -3.17
CA TYR A 160 -0.66 8.04 -2.90
C TYR A 160 -1.96 8.71 -3.34
N ILE A 161 -2.71 9.24 -2.39
CA ILE A 161 -4.06 9.78 -2.59
C ILE A 161 -4.22 11.01 -1.68
N PRO A 162 -3.59 12.15 -2.03
CA PRO A 162 -3.61 13.34 -1.21
C PRO A 162 -5.01 13.96 -1.22
N GLN A 163 -5.77 13.70 -0.17
CA GLN A 163 -7.15 14.16 -0.04
C GLN A 163 -7.25 15.44 0.78
N VAL A 164 -8.21 16.29 0.46
CA VAL A 164 -8.52 17.52 1.18
C VAL A 164 -9.87 17.43 1.89
N ARG A 165 -10.10 18.32 2.87
CA ARG A 165 -11.33 18.35 3.68
C ARG A 165 -12.60 18.49 2.86
N ALA A 166 -12.50 19.16 1.71
CA ALA A 166 -13.62 19.40 0.83
C ALA A 166 -14.05 18.08 0.17
N LYS A 167 -15.37 17.87 0.07
CA LYS A 167 -15.95 16.61 -0.40
C LYS A 167 -16.65 16.81 -1.74
N GLU A 168 -16.73 15.73 -2.50
CA GLU A 168 -17.56 15.61 -3.70
C GLU A 168 -18.37 14.31 -3.62
N VAL A 169 -19.42 14.23 -4.43
CA VAL A 169 -20.19 13.00 -4.62
C VAL A 169 -19.70 12.36 -5.91
N ILE A 170 -19.21 11.12 -5.81
CA ILE A 170 -18.81 10.32 -6.95
C ILE A 170 -19.78 9.15 -7.12
N ARG A 171 -19.99 8.74 -8.36
CA ARG A 171 -20.75 7.53 -8.68
C ARG A 171 -19.77 6.38 -8.89
N CYS A 172 -19.88 5.34 -8.08
CA CYS A 172 -18.89 4.26 -8.01
C CYS A 172 -19.53 2.93 -7.60
N GLY A 173 -18.76 1.85 -7.67
CA GLY A 173 -19.22 0.49 -7.44
C GLY A 173 -20.00 -0.11 -8.60
N SER A 174 -20.13 -1.44 -8.60
CA SER A 174 -20.82 -2.21 -9.65
C SER A 174 -22.30 -1.82 -9.81
N SER A 175 -22.93 -1.42 -8.71
CA SER A 175 -24.31 -0.96 -8.65
C SER A 175 -24.50 0.52 -9.01
N GLY A 176 -23.40 1.27 -9.20
CA GLY A 176 -23.42 2.70 -9.47
C GLY A 176 -24.06 3.48 -8.31
N ARG A 177 -23.41 3.48 -7.15
CA ARG A 177 -23.88 4.20 -5.96
C ARG A 177 -23.23 5.57 -5.84
N ASP A 178 -23.99 6.52 -5.34
CA ASP A 178 -23.50 7.85 -5.04
C ASP A 178 -22.84 7.84 -3.66
N VAL A 179 -21.55 8.16 -3.60
CA VAL A 179 -20.74 8.11 -2.38
C VAL A 179 -20.07 9.47 -2.17
N SER A 180 -20.23 10.02 -0.98
CA SER A 180 -19.53 11.24 -0.58
C SER A 180 -18.09 10.91 -0.17
N VAL A 181 -17.13 11.45 -0.92
CA VAL A 181 -15.69 11.23 -0.71
C VAL A 181 -14.94 12.55 -0.61
N HIS A 182 -13.78 12.53 0.05
CA HIS A 182 -12.86 13.67 0.04
C HIS A 182 -12.25 13.86 -1.34
N MET A 183 -12.23 15.11 -1.83
CA MET A 183 -11.58 15.50 -3.08
C MET A 183 -10.07 15.31 -2.99
N ILE A 184 -9.42 15.12 -4.14
CA ILE A 184 -7.96 15.17 -4.23
C ILE A 184 -7.53 16.64 -4.24
N GLY A 185 -6.44 16.95 -3.55
CA GLY A 185 -5.87 18.29 -3.59
C GLY A 185 -4.50 18.34 -2.91
N TYR A 186 -3.75 19.41 -3.21
CA TYR A 186 -2.33 19.46 -2.89
C TYR A 186 -1.99 20.36 -1.70
N LYS A 187 -2.88 21.27 -1.30
CA LYS A 187 -2.61 22.23 -0.23
C LYS A 187 -2.70 21.57 1.15
N VAL A 188 -1.59 21.51 1.88
CA VAL A 188 -1.53 20.98 3.25
C VAL A 188 -2.49 21.71 4.19
N SER A 189 -2.72 23.01 3.98
CA SER A 189 -3.68 23.79 4.78
C SER A 189 -5.14 23.29 4.68
N ASN A 190 -5.46 22.50 3.65
CA ASN A 190 -6.77 21.90 3.46
C ASN A 190 -6.82 20.43 3.90
N MET A 191 -5.72 19.90 4.46
CA MET A 191 -5.59 18.54 4.95
C MET A 191 -5.74 18.53 6.47
N THR A 192 -6.30 17.45 7.00
CA THR A 192 -6.63 17.29 8.41
C THR A 192 -6.32 15.87 8.88
N SER A 193 -6.50 15.62 10.17
CA SER A 193 -6.46 14.27 10.75
C SER A 193 -7.52 13.32 10.17
N SER A 194 -8.53 13.80 9.43
CA SER A 194 -9.55 12.95 8.80
C SER A 194 -9.33 12.74 7.29
N THR A 195 -8.41 13.49 6.68
CA THR A 195 -8.04 13.29 5.27
C THR A 195 -6.85 12.35 5.17
N SER A 196 -6.77 11.56 4.10
CA SER A 196 -5.63 10.67 3.85
C SER A 196 -4.61 11.33 2.92
N LEU A 197 -3.34 10.99 3.08
CA LEU A 197 -2.25 11.28 2.14
C LEU A 197 -1.84 10.03 1.36
N ALA A 198 -1.74 8.91 2.07
CA ALA A 198 -1.37 7.63 1.50
C ALA A 198 -1.99 6.49 2.31
N ALA A 199 -1.96 5.27 1.76
CA ALA A 199 -2.35 4.06 2.47
C ALA A 199 -1.52 2.89 1.96
N ASP A 200 -1.54 1.77 2.68
CA ASP A 200 -1.12 0.47 2.12
C ASP A 200 -1.81 0.22 0.79
N LEU A 201 -1.18 -0.56 -0.08
CA LEU A 201 -1.70 -0.84 -1.40
C LEU A 201 -3.10 -1.49 -1.36
N ILE A 202 -4.11 -0.74 -1.77
CA ILE A 202 -5.48 -1.16 -2.06
C ILE A 202 -5.56 -1.47 -3.55
N ASN A 203 -5.29 -2.73 -3.89
CA ASN A 203 -5.31 -3.21 -5.27
C ASN A 203 -6.57 -4.03 -5.58
N SER A 204 -6.78 -5.08 -4.79
CA SER A 204 -7.99 -5.89 -4.68
C SER A 204 -8.11 -6.36 -3.22
N GLN A 205 -9.26 -6.91 -2.83
CA GLN A 205 -9.48 -7.43 -1.48
C GLN A 205 -8.49 -8.56 -1.16
N GLU A 206 -8.27 -9.44 -2.13
CA GLU A 206 -7.30 -10.53 -2.06
C GLU A 206 -5.85 -10.04 -2.01
N HIS A 207 -5.55 -8.77 -2.27
CA HIS A 207 -4.19 -8.22 -2.32
C HIS A 207 -3.88 -7.27 -1.17
N ILE A 208 -4.75 -7.18 -0.16
CA ILE A 208 -4.44 -6.48 1.10
C ILE A 208 -3.18 -7.13 1.71
N MET A 209 -2.12 -6.35 1.89
CA MET A 209 -0.79 -6.89 2.22
C MET A 209 -0.73 -7.54 3.60
N HIS A 210 -1.41 -6.94 4.59
CA HIS A 210 -1.42 -7.44 5.96
C HIS A 210 -2.48 -8.54 6.17
N ARG A 211 -2.06 -9.67 6.74
CA ARG A 211 -2.93 -10.85 6.96
C ARG A 211 -3.12 -11.19 8.43
N ALA A 212 -4.31 -11.67 8.76
CA ALA A 212 -4.67 -12.07 10.12
C ALA A 212 -4.27 -13.53 10.44
N GLY A 213 -3.71 -14.24 9.47
CA GLY A 213 -3.48 -15.68 9.48
C GLY A 213 -4.15 -16.34 8.27
N GLY A 214 -3.44 -17.22 7.55
CA GLY A 214 -3.90 -17.70 6.25
C GLY A 214 -4.06 -16.56 5.24
N ASN A 215 -5.07 -16.64 4.37
CA ASN A 215 -5.32 -15.65 3.31
C ASN A 215 -6.26 -14.50 3.73
N ALA A 216 -6.74 -14.47 4.97
CA ALA A 216 -7.68 -13.44 5.42
C ALA A 216 -7.01 -12.06 5.59
N PRO A 217 -7.56 -10.98 4.98
CA PRO A 217 -7.08 -9.62 5.20
C PRO A 217 -7.16 -9.20 6.67
N ALA A 218 -6.11 -8.58 7.19
CA ALA A 218 -6.12 -8.01 8.54
C ALA A 218 -6.58 -6.55 8.58
N GLY A 219 -6.41 -5.81 7.48
CA GLY A 219 -6.61 -4.36 7.43
C GLY A 219 -5.48 -3.64 6.70
N ILE A 220 -5.52 -2.31 6.75
CA ILE A 220 -4.55 -1.43 6.07
C ILE A 220 -4.07 -0.31 7.00
N ASN A 221 -2.84 0.14 6.80
CA ASN A 221 -2.35 1.39 7.35
C ASN A 221 -2.80 2.54 6.46
N VAL A 222 -3.26 3.62 7.09
CA VAL A 222 -3.63 4.87 6.43
C VAL A 222 -2.80 6.00 7.04
N LEU A 223 -2.11 6.75 6.19
CA LEU A 223 -1.42 7.98 6.55
C LEU A 223 -2.39 9.16 6.38
N HIS A 224 -2.54 9.95 7.43
CA HIS A 224 -3.46 11.09 7.48
C HIS A 224 -2.76 12.42 7.18
N GLY A 225 -3.55 13.46 6.92
CA GLY A 225 -3.11 14.79 6.45
C GLY A 225 -2.18 15.55 7.40
N ASP A 226 -2.29 15.28 8.70
CA ASP A 226 -1.40 15.78 9.76
C ASP A 226 -0.17 14.87 10.01
N GLY A 227 -0.03 13.81 9.19
CA GLY A 227 1.08 12.88 9.21
C GLY A 227 0.98 11.75 10.23
N HIS A 228 -0.13 11.58 10.97
CA HIS A 228 -0.29 10.38 11.80
C HIS A 228 -0.70 9.16 10.96
N VAL A 229 -0.40 7.96 11.44
CA VAL A 229 -0.73 6.70 10.75
C VAL A 229 -1.64 5.87 11.64
N VAL A 230 -2.73 5.36 11.07
CA VAL A 230 -3.67 4.48 11.75
C VAL A 230 -3.76 3.16 10.99
N PHE A 231 -3.70 2.04 11.72
CA PHE A 231 -4.08 0.76 11.17
C PHE A 231 -5.59 0.57 11.31
N ASN A 232 -6.30 0.49 10.19
CA ASN A 232 -7.73 0.25 10.14
C ASN A 232 -8.02 -1.21 9.75
N ASN A 233 -8.83 -1.88 10.56
CA ASN A 233 -9.27 -3.26 10.39
C ASN A 233 -10.80 -3.40 10.30
N ASP A 234 -11.48 -2.35 9.83
CA ASP A 234 -12.93 -2.31 9.71
C ASP A 234 -13.41 -3.38 8.73
N LYS A 235 -14.26 -4.28 9.23
CA LYS A 235 -14.80 -5.40 8.47
C LYS A 235 -15.79 -4.94 7.41
N GLU A 236 -16.50 -3.84 7.62
CA GLU A 236 -17.41 -3.29 6.62
C GLU A 236 -16.63 -2.83 5.39
N ALA A 237 -15.51 -2.13 5.58
CA ALA A 237 -14.63 -1.72 4.50
C ALA A 237 -13.97 -2.91 3.80
N ILE A 238 -13.46 -3.88 4.57
CA ILE A 238 -12.81 -5.08 4.02
C ILE A 238 -13.80 -5.90 3.19
N ASN A 239 -15.06 -6.01 3.60
CA ASN A 239 -16.08 -6.85 2.93
C ASN A 239 -17.04 -6.04 2.05
N ALA A 240 -16.67 -4.83 1.64
CA ALA A 240 -17.51 -3.98 0.78
C ALA A 240 -17.46 -4.43 -0.68
N ASP A 241 -18.03 -5.60 -1.00
CA ASP A 241 -17.88 -6.30 -2.29
C ASP A 241 -18.16 -5.41 -3.51
N ASP A 242 -19.15 -4.53 -3.43
CA ASP A 242 -19.52 -3.62 -4.52
C ASP A 242 -18.38 -2.67 -4.95
N PHE A 243 -17.42 -2.37 -4.07
CA PHE A 243 -16.25 -1.54 -4.39
C PHE A 243 -14.98 -2.35 -4.66
N TRP A 244 -14.95 -3.62 -4.27
CA TRP A 244 -13.82 -4.49 -4.56
C TRP A 244 -13.86 -5.06 -5.98
N GLY A 245 -15.01 -4.95 -6.67
CA GLY A 245 -15.24 -5.51 -8.00
C GLY A 245 -15.53 -7.00 -7.94
N ASP A 246 -16.09 -7.56 -9.02
CA ASP A 246 -16.22 -9.01 -9.15
C ASP A 246 -14.81 -9.61 -9.30
N LEU A 247 -14.52 -10.66 -8.53
CA LEU A 247 -13.25 -11.40 -8.59
C LEU A 247 -13.18 -12.31 -9.84
N GLY A 248 -14.25 -12.38 -10.64
CA GLY A 248 -14.30 -13.04 -11.94
C GLY A 248 -13.48 -12.36 -13.05
N ASP A 249 -13.93 -12.50 -14.30
CA ASP A 249 -13.15 -12.05 -15.47
C ASP A 249 -13.15 -10.53 -15.67
N ASP A 250 -14.21 -9.82 -15.23
CA ASP A 250 -14.28 -8.35 -15.34
C ASP A 250 -13.64 -7.63 -14.14
N LYS A 251 -12.36 -7.30 -14.30
CA LYS A 251 -11.53 -6.60 -13.30
C LYS A 251 -11.62 -5.08 -13.37
N SER A 252 -12.51 -4.52 -14.19
CA SER A 252 -12.61 -3.06 -14.41
C SER A 252 -12.99 -2.28 -13.15
N ASN A 253 -13.71 -2.92 -12.23
CA ASN A 253 -14.13 -2.33 -10.96
C ASN A 253 -13.13 -2.53 -9.81
N LEU A 254 -12.02 -3.24 -10.02
CA LEU A 254 -11.00 -3.35 -8.98
C LEU A 254 -10.50 -1.95 -8.61
N PRO A 255 -10.17 -1.69 -7.34
CA PRO A 255 -9.59 -0.41 -6.91
C PRO A 255 -8.33 -0.01 -7.70
N ASN A 256 -7.56 -0.98 -8.21
CA ASN A 256 -6.43 -0.69 -9.07
C ASN A 256 -6.82 -0.18 -10.47
N GLN A 257 -8.00 -0.48 -11.00
CA GLN A 257 -8.44 -0.02 -12.32
C GLN A 257 -9.31 1.23 -12.17
N ASN A 258 -10.16 1.24 -11.13
CA ASN A 258 -11.14 2.28 -10.89
C ASN A 258 -10.77 3.12 -9.65
N GLY A 259 -10.24 4.31 -9.90
CA GLY A 259 -9.86 5.25 -8.84
C GLY A 259 -11.05 5.81 -8.04
N TYR A 260 -12.28 5.76 -8.57
CA TYR A 260 -13.47 6.09 -7.80
C TYR A 260 -13.71 5.05 -6.70
N ASN A 261 -13.63 3.76 -7.02
CA ASN A 261 -13.77 2.67 -6.05
C ASN A 261 -12.65 2.71 -5.01
N LEU A 262 -11.41 2.97 -5.44
CA LEU A 262 -10.27 3.18 -4.54
C LEU A 262 -10.52 4.30 -3.52
N ARG A 263 -11.03 5.45 -3.97
CA ARG A 263 -11.35 6.59 -3.10
C ARG A 263 -12.53 6.30 -2.17
N ALA A 264 -13.55 5.59 -2.64
CA ALA A 264 -14.70 5.18 -1.84
C ALA A 264 -14.29 4.21 -0.73
N LEU A 265 -13.53 3.15 -1.05
CA LEU A 265 -12.99 2.21 -0.08
C LEU A 265 -12.13 2.90 0.98
N LEU A 266 -11.22 3.78 0.56
CA LEU A 266 -10.42 4.54 1.50
C LEU A 266 -11.28 5.41 2.43
N GLY A 267 -12.41 5.93 1.94
CA GLY A 267 -13.40 6.61 2.76
C GLY A 267 -14.01 5.73 3.85
N LEU A 268 -14.29 4.46 3.54
CA LEU A 268 -14.79 3.46 4.49
C LEU A 268 -13.74 3.10 5.53
N PHE A 269 -12.48 2.86 5.12
CA PHE A 269 -11.35 2.63 6.04
C PHE A 269 -11.01 3.82 6.96
N LYS A 270 -11.70 4.96 6.81
CA LYS A 270 -11.58 6.11 7.71
C LYS A 270 -12.85 6.37 8.51
N GLY A 271 -13.91 5.58 8.31
CA GLY A 271 -15.24 5.84 8.87
C GLY A 271 -15.89 7.12 8.33
N THR A 272 -15.43 7.62 7.18
CA THR A 272 -15.86 8.93 6.61
C THR A 272 -16.82 8.81 5.44
N ALA A 273 -16.90 7.62 4.83
CA ALA A 273 -17.94 7.24 3.89
C ALA A 273 -18.95 6.34 4.62
N ARG A 274 -20.24 6.51 4.32
CA ARG A 274 -21.30 5.60 4.76
C ARG A 274 -21.95 5.01 3.52
N ILE A 275 -22.19 3.71 3.54
CA ILE A 275 -23.03 3.05 2.55
C ILE A 275 -24.46 3.54 2.82
N GLN A 276 -25.00 4.35 1.91
CA GLN A 276 -26.43 4.68 1.94
C GLN A 276 -27.17 3.52 1.27
N ASN A 277 -28.16 2.97 1.97
CA ASN A 277 -29.09 1.96 1.45
C ASN A 277 -30.17 2.61 0.60
#